data_AF-A0A945IU03-F1
#
_entry.id   AF-A0A945IU03-F1
#
_cell.length_a   1.000
_cell.length_b   1.000
_cell.length_c   1.000
_cell.angle_alpha   90.00
_cell.angle_beta   90.00
_cell.angle_gamma   90.00
#
_symmetry.space_group_name_H-M   'P 1'
#
loop_
_entity.id
_entity.type
_entity.pdbx_description
1 polymer ?
#
loop_
_entity_poly.entity_id
_entity_poly.type
_entity_poly.pdbx_seq_one_letter_code
_entity_poly.pdbx_strand_id
1 'polypeptide(L)'
;MKNKLAATIALSALALAACGGVNRDGTRDKFISDMEEIGGTADGDCIDDVFRDYSDDEITELSEGGNDERSVALATDLLECTDLDG
;
A
#
# COMPACT_ATOMS: atom_id res chain seq x y z
N MET A 1 -2.89 6.45 17.68
CA MET A 1 -1.46 6.12 17.45
C MET A 1 -1.16 4.62 17.51
N LYS A 2 -1.57 3.85 18.53
CA LYS A 2 -1.26 2.40 18.59
C LYS A 2 -1.93 1.54 17.50
N ASN A 3 -3.06 1.98 16.94
CA ASN A 3 -3.73 1.26 15.85
C ASN A 3 -3.18 1.62 14.44
N LYS A 4 -2.53 2.78 14.27
CA LYS A 4 -1.98 3.22 12.97
C LYS A 4 -0.77 2.36 12.54
N LEU A 5 0.00 1.85 13.51
CA LEU A 5 1.12 0.93 13.27
C LEU A 5 0.70 -0.50 12.92
N ALA A 6 -0.54 -0.90 13.23
CA ALA A 6 -1.03 -2.24 12.92
C ALA A 6 -1.47 -2.34 11.45
N ALA A 7 -2.05 -1.27 10.90
CA ALA A 7 -2.42 -1.19 9.48
C ALA A 7 -1.18 -1.24 8.57
N THR A 8 -0.07 -0.66 9.00
CA THR A 8 1.20 -0.70 8.26
C THR A 8 1.80 -2.10 8.15
N ILE A 9 1.48 -3.01 9.08
CA ILE A 9 1.97 -4.39 9.07
C ILE A 9 1.15 -5.28 8.10
N ALA A 10 -0.09 -4.90 7.78
CA ALA A 10 -0.87 -5.61 6.77
C ALA A 10 -0.41 -5.31 5.32
N LEU A 11 0.41 -4.27 5.13
CA LEU A 11 0.92 -3.85 3.82
C LEU A 11 2.05 -4.74 3.27
N SER A 12 2.66 -5.57 4.10
CA SER A 12 3.89 -6.32 3.78
C SER A 12 3.66 -7.57 2.90
N ALA A 13 2.66 -7.55 2.02
CA ALA A 13 2.44 -8.60 1.02
C ALA A 13 1.58 -8.10 -0.16
N LEU A 14 1.65 -6.80 -0.46
CA LEU A 14 0.79 -6.16 -1.45
C LEU A 14 1.25 -6.41 -2.89
N ALA A 15 2.57 -6.33 -3.15
CA ALA A 15 3.12 -6.40 -4.49
C ALA A 15 2.85 -7.76 -5.13
N LEU A 16 1.90 -7.81 -6.06
CA LEU A 16 1.75 -8.94 -6.95
C LEU A 16 2.85 -8.87 -8.02
N ALA A 17 3.65 -9.91 -8.16
CA ALA A 17 4.63 -9.97 -9.24
C ALA A 17 3.94 -10.12 -10.62
N ALA A 18 4.33 -9.29 -11.58
CA ALA A 18 3.99 -9.43 -12.99
C ALA A 18 5.21 -9.87 -13.81
N CYS A 19 5.02 -10.21 -15.09
CA CYS A 19 6.11 -10.48 -16.02
C CYS A 19 6.95 -9.20 -16.26
N GLY A 20 7.92 -8.93 -15.39
CA GLY A 20 8.89 -7.83 -15.53
C GLY A 20 8.74 -6.68 -14.54
N GLY A 21 7.96 -6.82 -13.47
CA GLY A 21 7.79 -5.76 -12.47
C GLY A 21 6.65 -6.04 -11.49
N VAL A 22 6.09 -4.98 -10.91
CA VAL A 22 4.94 -5.06 -10.02
C VAL A 22 3.65 -4.95 -10.82
N ASN A 23 2.71 -5.86 -10.57
CA ASN A 23 1.33 -5.73 -11.01
C ASN A 23 0.64 -4.65 -10.17
N ARG A 24 0.79 -3.39 -10.56
CA ARG A 24 0.23 -2.24 -9.82
C ARG A 24 -1.28 -2.33 -9.67
N ASP A 25 -2.00 -2.71 -10.74
CA ASP A 25 -3.44 -2.92 -10.70
C ASP A 25 -3.83 -4.01 -9.69
N GLY A 26 -3.18 -5.18 -9.76
CA GLY A 26 -3.46 -6.26 -8.81
C GLY A 26 -3.06 -5.92 -7.37
N THR A 27 -2.03 -5.10 -7.20
CA THR A 27 -1.56 -4.60 -5.90
C THR A 27 -2.55 -3.61 -5.29
N ARG A 28 -3.08 -2.68 -6.10
CA ARG A 28 -4.17 -1.77 -5.73
C ARG A 28 -5.41 -2.55 -5.32
N ASP A 29 -5.87 -3.45 -6.18
CA ASP A 29 -7.09 -4.23 -5.94
C ASP A 29 -6.96 -5.07 -4.66
N LYS A 30 -5.78 -5.63 -4.41
CA LYS A 30 -5.49 -6.33 -3.16
C LYS A 30 -5.49 -5.40 -1.96
N PHE A 31 -4.87 -4.23 -2.04
CA PHE A 31 -4.88 -3.26 -0.95
C PHE A 31 -6.31 -2.82 -0.57
N ILE A 32 -7.13 -2.50 -1.58
CA ILE A 32 -8.55 -2.14 -1.37
C ILE A 32 -9.27 -3.29 -0.67
N SER A 33 -9.12 -4.52 -1.17
CA SER A 33 -9.73 -5.71 -0.56
C SER A 33 -9.28 -5.94 0.88
N ASP A 34 -7.99 -5.74 1.18
CA ASP A 34 -7.44 -5.91 2.53
C ASP A 34 -7.99 -4.82 3.49
N MET A 35 -8.18 -3.59 2.99
CA MET A 35 -8.82 -2.51 3.75
C MET A 35 -10.31 -2.76 4.00
N GLU A 36 -11.04 -3.27 3.00
CA GLU A 36 -12.45 -3.67 3.14
C GLU A 36 -12.61 -4.83 4.13
N GLU A 37 -11.69 -5.79 4.16
CA GLU A 37 -11.72 -6.93 5.09
C GLU A 37 -11.61 -6.47 6.56
N ILE A 38 -10.82 -5.45 6.84
CA ILE A 38 -10.68 -4.88 8.19
C ILE A 38 -11.78 -3.86 8.53
N GLY A 39 -12.76 -3.67 7.64
CA GLY A 39 -13.91 -2.78 7.82
C GLY A 39 -13.64 -1.31 7.50
N GLY A 40 -12.55 -1.01 6.81
CA GLY A 40 -12.24 0.30 6.25
C GLY A 40 -12.67 0.44 4.79
N THR A 41 -12.35 1.58 4.20
CA THR A 41 -12.47 1.80 2.75
C THR A 41 -11.20 2.47 2.24
N ALA A 42 -10.92 2.28 0.95
CA ALA A 42 -9.76 2.85 0.28
C ALA A 42 -10.15 3.40 -1.10
N ASP A 43 -9.57 4.53 -1.48
CA ASP A 43 -9.79 5.18 -2.77
C ASP A 43 -8.80 4.65 -3.81
N GLY A 44 -9.32 3.91 -4.79
CA GLY A 44 -8.52 3.31 -5.86
C GLY A 44 -7.79 4.32 -6.74
N ASP A 45 -8.42 5.46 -7.04
CA ASP A 45 -7.81 6.50 -7.88
C ASP A 45 -6.66 7.17 -7.12
N CYS A 46 -6.83 7.40 -5.81
CA CYS A 46 -5.75 7.89 -4.95
C CYS A 46 -4.56 6.91 -4.90
N ILE A 47 -4.83 5.61 -4.75
CA ILE A 47 -3.76 4.58 -4.70
C ILE A 47 -2.99 4.53 -6.02
N ASP A 48 -3.67 4.67 -7.17
CA ASP A 48 -3.02 4.71 -8.48
C ASP A 48 -2.12 5.94 -8.64
N ASP A 49 -2.56 7.10 -8.14
CA ASP A 49 -1.75 8.32 -8.11
C ASP A 49 -0.52 8.15 -7.20
N VAL A 50 -0.68 7.54 -6.02
CA VAL A 50 0.44 7.19 -5.15
C VAL A 50 1.40 6.24 -5.87
N PHE A 51 0.95 5.12 -6.43
CA PHE A 51 1.83 4.19 -7.12
C PHE A 51 2.54 4.82 -8.33
N ARG A 52 1.97 5.82 -8.99
CA ARG A 52 2.67 6.56 -10.05
C ARG A 52 3.91 7.30 -9.57
N ASP A 53 3.94 7.73 -8.31
CA ASP A 53 5.06 8.48 -7.72
C ASP A 53 6.17 7.56 -7.16
N TYR A 54 5.94 6.24 -7.15
CA TYR A 54 6.90 5.24 -6.68
C TYR A 54 7.28 4.25 -7.80
N SER A 55 8.52 3.79 -7.77
CA SER A 55 9.02 2.73 -8.64
C SER A 55 8.53 1.35 -8.19
N ASP A 56 8.55 0.39 -9.12
CA ASP A 56 8.19 -1.00 -8.82
C ASP A 56 9.10 -1.61 -7.73
N ASP A 57 10.37 -1.20 -7.67
CA ASP A 57 11.31 -1.63 -6.64
C ASP A 57 10.90 -1.10 -5.26
N GLU A 58 10.50 0.18 -5.15
CA GLU A 58 10.04 0.77 -3.89
C GLU A 58 8.71 0.14 -3.40
N ILE A 59 7.80 -0.17 -4.32
CA ILE A 59 6.54 -0.87 -3.99
C ILE A 59 6.82 -2.31 -3.54
N THR A 60 7.80 -2.96 -4.18
CA THR A 60 8.27 -4.30 -3.77
C THR A 60 8.91 -4.26 -2.40
N GLU A 61 9.77 -3.27 -2.13
CA GLU A 61 10.46 -3.12 -0.85
C GLU A 61 9.48 -2.94 0.31
N LEU A 62 8.47 -2.07 0.16
CA LEU A 62 7.39 -1.98 1.16
C LEU A 62 6.66 -3.32 1.33
N SER A 63 6.38 -4.01 0.23
CA SER A 63 5.70 -5.31 0.24
C SER A 63 6.54 -6.43 0.84
N GLU A 64 7.85 -6.26 0.98
CA GLU A 64 8.74 -7.17 1.71
C GLU A 64 8.93 -6.75 3.18
N GLY A 65 8.22 -5.71 3.62
CA GLY A 65 8.33 -5.15 4.96
C GLY A 65 9.52 -4.20 5.13
N GLY A 66 9.92 -3.52 4.05
CA GLY A 66 10.90 -2.44 4.06
C GLY A 66 10.54 -1.36 5.07
N ASN A 67 11.55 -0.84 5.76
CA ASN A 67 11.41 0.21 6.79
C ASN A 67 12.33 1.40 6.52
N ASP A 68 12.83 1.53 5.28
CA ASP A 68 13.55 2.70 4.84
C ASP A 68 12.61 3.90 4.70
N GLU A 69 13.18 5.09 4.54
CA GLU A 69 12.43 6.34 4.49
C GLU A 69 11.40 6.37 3.34
N ARG A 70 11.66 5.69 2.22
CA ARG A 70 10.75 5.63 1.07
C ARG A 70 9.63 4.63 1.30
N SER A 71 9.92 3.45 1.87
CA SER A 71 8.86 2.50 2.26
C SER A 71 7.90 3.10 3.29
N VAL A 72 8.43 3.82 4.29
CA VAL A 72 7.59 4.50 5.29
C VAL A 72 6.75 5.62 4.67
N ALA A 73 7.32 6.39 3.74
CA ALA A 73 6.58 7.40 3.01
C ALA A 73 5.47 6.78 2.16
N LEU A 74 5.76 5.74 1.38
CA LEU A 74 4.78 5.02 0.57
C LEU A 74 3.63 4.49 1.42
N ALA A 75 3.93 3.87 2.57
CA ALA A 75 2.90 3.37 3.47
C ALA A 75 2.04 4.51 4.07
N THR A 76 2.63 5.68 4.29
CA THR A 76 1.90 6.86 4.78
C THR A 76 0.97 7.40 3.70
N ASP A 77 1.48 7.59 2.48
CA ASP A 77 0.70 8.08 1.34
C ASP A 77 -0.46 7.11 1.03
N LEU A 78 -0.24 5.80 1.11
CA LEU A 78 -1.31 4.80 0.96
C LEU A 78 -2.37 4.89 2.05
N LEU A 79 -1.98 5.18 3.30
CA LEU A 79 -2.94 5.35 4.40
C LEU A 79 -3.78 6.62 4.23
N GLU A 80 -3.25 7.68 3.63
CA GLU A 80 -4.01 8.90 3.29
C GLU A 80 -5.11 8.62 2.24
N CYS A 81 -4.94 7.58 1.42
CA CYS A 81 -5.98 7.09 0.52
C CYS A 81 -7.07 6.26 1.21
N THR A 82 -7.01 6.08 2.53
CA THR A 82 -7.99 5.28 3.29
C THR A 82 -8.76 6.12 4.31
N ASP A 83 -9.94 5.62 4.70
CA ASP A 83 -10.73 6.19 5.81
C ASP A 83 -9.99 6.11 7.16
N LEU A 84 -8.96 5.24 7.28
CA LEU A 84 -8.27 4.96 8.53
C LEU A 84 -7.39 6.12 9.04
N ASP A 85 -7.18 7.16 8.26
CA ASP A 85 -6.47 8.34 8.75
C ASP A 85 -7.32 9.18 9.75
N GLY A 86 -8.65 8.99 9.74
CA GLY A 86 -9.67 9.70 10.56
C GLY A 86 -9.93 9.14 11.96
#